data_AF-A0A8S4EW46-F1
#
_entry.id   AF-A0A8S4EW46-F1
#
_cell.length_a   1.000
_cell.length_b   1.000
_cell.length_c   1.000
_cell.angle_alpha   90.00
_cell.angle_beta   90.00
_cell.angle_gamma   90.00
#
_symmetry.space_group_name_H-M   'P 1'
#
loop_
_entity.id
_entity.type
_entity.pdbx_description
1 polymer ?
#
loop_
_entity_poly.entity_id
_entity_poly.type
_entity_poly.pdbx_seq_one_letter_code
_entity_poly.pdbx_strand_id
1 'polypeptide(L)' 'MLAIRNLLRVTPQVSRNVVQQRSMSAISTPARNKVSKGELLFLSAAMVIGWTAIPAWVLVNIKNYRSKD' A
#
# COMPACT_ATOMS: atom_id res chain seq x y z
N MET A 1 -19.56 21.23 -37.34
CA MET A 1 -19.69 21.88 -36.00
C MET A 1 -20.67 21.20 -35.03
N LEU A 2 -21.39 20.14 -35.40
CA LEU A 2 -22.35 19.46 -34.51
C LEU A 2 -21.68 18.55 -33.47
N ALA A 3 -20.62 17.83 -33.85
CA ALA A 3 -19.88 16.94 -32.95
C ALA A 3 -19.20 17.69 -31.79
N ILE A 4 -18.64 18.87 -32.05
CA ILE A 4 -17.99 19.72 -31.04
C ILE A 4 -19.01 20.25 -30.02
N ARG A 5 -20.22 20.63 -30.49
CA ARG A 5 -21.32 21.04 -29.60
C ARG A 5 -21.80 19.90 -28.70
N ASN A 6 -21.90 18.68 -29.22
CA ASN A 6 -22.24 17.50 -28.42
C ASN A 6 -21.14 17.17 -27.39
N LEU A 7 -19.87 17.28 -27.77
CA LEU A 7 -18.75 17.11 -26.86
C LEU A 7 -18.80 18.11 -25.70
N LEU A 8 -18.97 19.41 -25.98
CA LEU A 8 -19.08 20.45 -24.96
C LEU A 8 -20.30 20.26 -24.04
N ARG A 9 -21.40 19.72 -24.55
CA ARG A 9 -22.60 19.41 -23.76
C ARG A 9 -22.42 18.22 -22.82
N VAL A 10 -21.60 17.23 -23.21
CA VAL A 10 -21.31 16.00 -22.44
C VAL A 10 -20.05 16.16 -21.57
N THR A 11 -19.22 17.17 -21.82
CA THR A 11 -18.00 17.51 -21.05
C THR A 11 -18.25 17.66 -19.54
N PRO A 12 -19.31 18.32 -19.04
CA PRO A 12 -19.55 18.40 -17.59
C PRO A 12 -19.93 17.06 -16.95
N GLN A 13 -20.45 16.10 -17.71
CA GLN A 13 -20.75 14.75 -17.22
C GLN A 13 -19.50 13.87 -17.21
N VAL A 14 -18.66 13.98 -18.26
CA VAL A 14 -17.35 13.30 -18.32
C VAL A 14 -16.42 13.82 -17.24
N SER A 15 -16.36 15.15 -17.03
CA SER A 15 -15.53 15.73 -15.96
C SER A 15 -16.01 15.30 -14.57
N ARG A 16 -17.32 15.23 -14.33
CA ARG A 16 -17.88 14.71 -13.07
C ARG A 16 -17.57 13.23 -12.86
N ASN A 17 -17.69 12.39 -13.89
CA ASN A 17 -17.37 10.96 -13.79
C ASN A 17 -15.87 10.70 -13.61
N VAL A 18 -15.01 11.45 -14.29
CA VAL A 18 -13.55 11.35 -14.14
C VAL A 18 -13.09 11.88 -12.78
N VAL A 19 -13.70 12.98 -12.29
CA VAL A 19 -13.49 13.46 -10.93
C VAL A 19 -14.00 12.43 -9.92
N GLN A 20 -15.17 11.82 -10.11
CA GLN A 20 -15.69 10.76 -9.24
C GLN A 20 -14.84 9.46 -9.27
N GLN A 21 -14.16 9.15 -10.38
CA GLN A 21 -13.20 8.05 -10.43
C GLN A 21 -11.89 8.36 -9.68
N ARG A 22 -11.40 9.61 -9.74
CA ARG A 22 -10.19 10.06 -9.01
C ARG A 22 -10.48 10.42 -7.55
N SER A 23 -11.73 10.76 -7.27
CA SER A 23 -12.35 10.97 -5.98
C SER A 23 -13.30 9.80 -5.71
N MET A 24 -12.89 8.56 -6.01
CA MET A 24 -13.40 7.44 -5.25
C MET A 24 -13.02 7.79 -3.84
N SER A 25 -13.98 8.31 -3.08
CA SER A 25 -13.83 8.42 -1.67
C SER A 25 -13.35 7.04 -1.24
N ALA A 26 -12.24 7.00 -0.52
CA ALA A 26 -11.90 5.83 0.25
C ALA A 26 -12.92 5.73 1.40
N ILE A 27 -14.23 5.64 1.06
CA ILE A 27 -15.26 5.11 1.92
C ILE A 27 -14.93 3.63 1.95
N SER A 28 -13.98 3.29 2.83
CA SER A 28 -13.73 1.92 3.21
C SER A 28 -15.04 1.41 3.79
N THR A 29 -15.60 0.39 3.15
CA THR A 29 -16.65 -0.40 3.80
C THR A 29 -16.10 -0.90 5.14
N PRO A 30 -16.92 -1.00 6.19
CA PRO A 30 -16.45 -1.52 7.47
C PRO A 30 -15.77 -2.87 7.28
N ALA A 31 -14.65 -3.08 7.97
CA ALA A 31 -13.89 -4.31 7.86
C ALA A 31 -14.79 -5.53 8.14
N ARG A 32 -14.85 -6.48 7.19
CA ARG A 32 -15.61 -7.72 7.37
C ARG A 32 -15.11 -8.51 8.58
N ASN A 33 -13.79 -8.53 8.76
CA ASN A 33 -13.11 -9.10 9.91
C ASN A 33 -12.32 -8.00 10.60
N LYS A 34 -12.67 -7.68 11.86
CA LYS A 34 -11.95 -6.69 12.65
C LYS A 34 -10.65 -7.32 13.15
N VAL A 35 -9.52 -6.70 12.81
CA VAL A 35 -8.22 -7.05 13.39
C VAL A 35 -8.13 -6.39 14.76
N SER A 36 -7.96 -7.20 15.79
CA SER A 36 -7.72 -6.73 17.15
C SER A 36 -6.35 -6.06 17.25
N LYS A 37 -6.17 -5.18 18.26
CA LYS A 37 -4.86 -4.54 18.50
C LYS A 37 -3.76 -5.57 18.78
N GLY A 38 -4.11 -6.72 19.38
CA GLY A 38 -3.18 -7.81 19.65
C GLY A 38 -2.70 -8.51 18.38
N GLU A 39 -3.61 -8.82 17.45
CA GLU A 39 -3.25 -9.40 16.15
C GLU A 39 -2.40 -8.44 15.32
N LEU A 40 -2.71 -7.14 15.36
CA LEU A 40 -1.92 -6.12 14.68
C LEU A 40 -0.50 -6.03 15.26
N LEU A 41 -0.38 -6.05 16.60
CA LEU A 41 0.91 -6.02 17.28
C LEU A 41 1.72 -7.27 16.94
N PHE A 42 1.11 -8.46 17.00
CA PHE A 42 1.75 -9.72 16.66
C PHE A 42 2.26 -9.71 15.20
N LEU A 43 1.41 -9.30 14.25
CA LEU A 43 1.78 -9.21 12.85
C LEU A 43 2.95 -8.25 12.63
N SER A 44 2.90 -7.06 13.23
CA SER A 44 3.97 -6.08 13.12
C SER A 44 5.31 -6.59 13.66
N ALA A 45 5.30 -7.28 14.80
CA ALA A 45 6.48 -7.90 15.38
C ALA A 45 7.04 -9.01 14.47
N ALA A 46 6.16 -9.87 13.94
CA ALA A 46 6.56 -10.93 13.01
C ALA A 46 7.22 -10.38 11.74
N MET A 47 6.68 -9.28 11.18
CA MET A 47 7.27 -8.62 10.01
C MET A 47 8.67 -8.08 10.30
N VAL A 48 8.86 -7.38 11.42
CA VAL A 48 10.15 -6.79 11.80
C VAL A 48 11.19 -7.87 12.07
N ILE A 49 10.84 -8.90 12.84
CA ILE A 49 11.74 -10.03 13.11
C ILE A 49 12.10 -10.75 11.82
N GLY A 50 11.12 -11.03 10.95
CA GLY A 50 11.35 -11.69 9.67
C GLY A 50 12.35 -10.95 8.78
N TRP A 51 12.24 -9.62 8.69
CA TRP A 51 13.16 -8.81 7.88
C TRP A 51 14.54 -8.64 8.52
N THR A 52 14.64 -8.63 9.85
CA THR A 52 15.89 -8.35 10.56
C THR A 52 16.68 -9.59 10.96
N ALA A 53 16.07 -10.77 11.01
CA ALA A 53 16.71 -11.99 11.49
C ALA A 53 17.97 -12.37 10.68
N ILE A 54 17.86 -12.41 9.36
CA ILE A 54 18.99 -12.81 8.50
C ILE A 54 20.11 -11.75 8.53
N PRO A 55 19.84 -10.44 8.32
CA PRO A 55 20.87 -9.42 8.44
C PRO A 55 21.54 -9.41 9.83
N ALA A 56 20.76 -9.56 10.91
CA ALA A 56 21.31 -9.61 12.26
C ALA A 56 22.24 -10.81 12.44
N TRP A 57 21.87 -12.00 11.94
CA TRP A 57 22.71 -13.18 11.97
C TRP A 57 24.03 -12.96 11.23
N VAL A 58 23.98 -12.37 10.03
CA VAL A 58 25.17 -12.07 9.23
C VAL A 58 26.08 -11.08 9.96
N LEU A 59 25.51 -10.00 10.52
CA LEU A 59 26.28 -8.98 11.23
C LEU A 59 26.96 -9.54 12.48
N VAL A 60 26.27 -10.39 13.25
CA VAL A 60 26.85 -11.06 14.42
C VAL A 60 28.00 -11.98 14.03
N ASN A 61 27.88 -12.67 12.89
CA ASN A 61 28.88 -13.62 12.40
C ASN A 61 29.93 -13.01 11.47
N ILE A 62 29.95 -11.69 11.28
CA ILE A 62 30.82 -11.07 10.28
C ILE A 62 32.31 -11.36 10.52
N LYS A 63 32.70 -11.53 11.79
CA LYS A 63 34.07 -11.90 12.18
C LYS A 63 34.47 -13.31 11.74
N ASN A 64 33.50 -14.22 11.60
CA ASN A 64 33.72 -15.58 11.14
C ASN A 64 33.90 -15.66 9.62
N TYR A 65 33.40 -14.67 8.89
CA TYR A 65 33.56 -14.57 7.43
C TYR A 65 34.85 -13.88 7.01
N ARG A 66 35.57 -13.25 7.95
CA ARG A 66 36.86 -12.62 7.65
C ARG A 66 37.90 -13.72 7.48
N SER A 67 38.44 -13.86 6.27
CA SER A 67 39.60 -14.72 6.02
C SER A 67 40.75 -14.36 6.96
N LYS A 68 41.36 -15.37 7.58
CA LYS A 68 42.54 -15.24 8.46
C LYS A 68 43.82 -15.28 7.63
N ASP A 69 43.86 -14.49 6.57
CA ASP A 69 45.08 -14.26 5.80
C ASP A 69 45.98 -13.25 6.52
#